data_AF-A0A0C2DVS7-F1
#
_entry.id   AF-A0A0C2DVS7-F1
#
_cell.length_a   1.000
_cell.length_b   1.000
_cell.length_c   1.000
_cell.angle_alpha   90.00
_cell.angle_beta   90.00
_cell.angle_gamma   90.00
#
_symmetry.space_group_name_H-M   'P 1'
#
loop_
_entity.id
_entity.type
_entity.pdbx_description
1 polymer ?
#
loop_
_entity_poly.entity_id
_entity_poly.type
_entity_poly.pdbx_seq_one_letter_code
_entity_poly.pdbx_strand_id
1 'polypeptide(L)' 'MPTKWQKFCLVLTRLYGSSAEIPQYVGGGTMNRMHDRMRVVFITIAVVCAYTVYFYTESRTTGIVARDRAAIDSAHK' A
#
# COMPACT_ATOMS: atom_id res chain seq x y z
N MET A 1 6.18 25.33 9.83
CA MET A 1 6.77 24.14 10.46
C MET A 1 6.10 22.90 9.87
N PRO A 2 6.83 21.94 9.26
CA PRO A 2 6.24 20.75 8.67
C PRO A 2 5.65 19.80 9.74
N THR A 3 4.47 19.23 9.46
CA THR A 3 3.76 18.34 10.40
C THR A 3 4.49 16.99 10.55
N LYS A 4 4.19 16.23 11.62
CA LYS A 4 4.78 14.89 11.82
C LYS A 4 4.56 13.97 10.62
N TRP A 5 3.39 14.05 9.99
CA TRP A 5 3.08 13.31 8.76
C TRP A 5 3.97 13.79 7.61
N GLN A 6 4.06 15.11 7.36
CA GLN A 6 4.94 15.62 6.30
C GLN A 6 6.40 15.21 6.48
N LYS A 7 6.90 15.18 7.73
CA LYS A 7 8.24 14.67 8.04
C LYS A 7 8.39 13.19 7.70
N PHE A 8 7.37 12.38 7.99
CA PHE A 8 7.36 10.97 7.61
C PHE A 8 7.35 10.80 6.08
N CYS A 9 6.52 11.55 5.34
CA CYS A 9 6.55 11.54 3.87
C CYS A 9 7.93 11.91 3.30
N LEU A 10 8.61 12.88 3.90
CA LEU A 10 9.94 13.32 3.46
C LEU A 10 11.01 12.22 3.62
N VAL A 11 10.93 11.43 4.69
CA VAL A 11 11.80 10.27 4.90
C VAL A 11 11.40 9.12 3.97
N LEU A 12 10.09 8.85 3.84
CA LEU A 12 9.55 7.78 3.00
C LEU A 12 9.90 7.96 1.52
N THR A 13 9.82 9.18 1.00
CA THR A 13 10.22 9.54 -0.36
C THR A 13 11.74 9.67 -0.55
N ARG A 14 12.51 9.30 0.49
CA ARG A 14 13.97 9.32 0.55
C ARG A 14 14.56 10.69 0.19
N LEU A 15 13.83 11.77 0.47
CA LEU A 15 14.29 13.13 0.25
C LEU A 15 15.23 13.59 1.38
N TYR A 16 15.05 13.00 2.57
CA TYR A 16 15.94 13.13 3.74
C TYR A 16 16.23 11.74 4.31
N GLY A 17 17.42 11.53 4.85
CA GLY A 17 17.83 10.22 5.41
C GLY A 17 17.19 9.94 6.77
N SER A 18 16.91 10.99 7.55
CA SER A 18 16.29 10.89 8.86
C SER A 18 15.37 12.08 9.16
N SER A 19 14.39 11.86 10.04
CA SER A 19 13.52 12.94 10.55
C SER A 19 14.29 14.06 11.27
N ALA A 20 15.51 13.75 11.76
CA ALA A 20 16.39 14.69 12.46
C ALA A 20 17.10 15.67 11.50
N GLU A 21 17.28 15.31 10.23
CA GLU A 21 17.93 16.15 9.21
C GLU A 21 16.97 17.17 8.60
N ILE A 22 15.67 17.09 8.91
CA ILE A 22 14.65 17.93 8.29
C ILE A 22 14.72 19.33 8.90
N PRO A 23 15.00 20.38 8.10
CA PRO A 23 15.07 21.75 8.59
C PRO A 23 13.71 22.22 9.13
N GLN A 24 13.76 23.17 10.07
CA GLN A 24 12.56 23.70 10.75
C GLN A 24 11.58 24.38 9.76
N TYR A 25 12.11 24.89 8.64
CA TYR A 25 11.37 25.42 7.50
C TYR A 25 11.74 24.67 6.23
N VAL A 26 10.71 24.21 5.51
CA VAL A 26 10.84 23.56 4.21
C VAL A 26 10.20 24.47 3.18
N GLY A 27 10.97 24.93 2.20
CA GLY A 27 10.48 25.79 1.12
C GLY A 27 9.44 25.09 0.24
N GLY A 28 8.51 25.86 -0.32
CA GLY A 28 7.39 25.33 -1.15
C GLY A 28 7.84 24.45 -2.32
N GLY A 29 8.98 24.76 -2.94
CA GLY A 29 9.55 23.94 -4.02
C GLY A 29 9.94 22.52 -3.59
N THR A 30 10.42 22.34 -2.36
CA THR A 30 10.75 21.01 -1.79
C THR A 30 9.48 20.22 -1.50
N MET A 31 8.41 20.90 -1.05
CA MET A 31 7.10 20.28 -0.81
C MET A 31 6.49 19.75 -2.12
N ASN A 32 6.64 20.49 -3.22
CA ASN A 32 6.13 20.06 -4.53
C ASN A 32 6.86 18.80 -5.04
N ARG A 33 8.19 18.74 -4.85
CA ARG A 33 8.99 17.53 -5.17
C ARG A 33 8.61 16.33 -4.30
N MET A 34 8.32 16.57 -3.02
CA MET A 34 7.82 15.51 -2.12
C MET A 34 6.48 14.98 -2.62
N HIS A 35 5.55 15.86 -3.03
CA HIS A 35 4.24 15.44 -3.52
C HIS A 35 4.35 14.58 -4.79
N ASP A 36 5.20 14.98 -5.74
CA ASP A 36 5.41 14.20 -6.96
C ASP A 36 5.95 12.79 -6.68
N ARG A 37 6.91 12.67 -5.76
CA ARG A 37 7.43 11.36 -5.30
C ARG A 37 6.39 10.55 -4.51
N MET A 38 5.54 11.21 -3.74
CA MET A 38 4.44 10.55 -3.01
C MET A 38 3.42 9.90 -3.95
N ARG A 39 3.23 10.43 -5.17
CA ARG A 39 2.35 9.79 -6.17
C ARG A 39 2.84 8.39 -6.52
N VAL A 40 4.15 8.22 -6.73
CA VAL A 40 4.75 6.91 -7.03
C VAL A 40 4.54 5.94 -5.87
N VAL A 41 4.83 6.38 -4.63
CA VAL A 41 4.62 5.56 -3.42
C VAL A 41 3.16 5.13 -3.29
N PHE A 42 2.22 6.05 -3.51
CA PHE A 42 0.79 5.75 -3.44
C PHE A 42 0.36 4.70 -4.47
N ILE A 43 0.81 4.84 -5.72
CA ILE A 43 0.51 3.88 -6.79
C ILE A 43 1.11 2.51 -6.44
N THR A 44 2.36 2.45 -5.95
CA THR A 44 3.00 1.20 -5.56
C THR A 44 2.22 0.48 -4.44
N ILE A 45 1.81 1.21 -3.39
CA ILE A 45 1.01 0.64 -2.30
C ILE A 45 -0.34 0.15 -2.83
N ALA A 46 -1.00 0.92 -3.68
CA ALA A 46 -2.28 0.53 -4.26
C ALA A 46 -2.18 -0.77 -5.08
N VAL A 47 -1.12 -0.93 -5.88
CA VAL A 47 -0.88 -2.16 -6.65
C VAL A 47 -0.62 -3.35 -5.72
N VAL A 48 0.21 -3.19 -4.69
CA VAL A 48 0.50 -4.25 -3.71
C VAL A 48 -0.77 -4.66 -2.95
N CYS A 49 -1.58 -3.69 -2.51
CA CYS A 49 -2.84 -3.95 -1.83
C CYS A 49 -3.83 -4.66 -2.76
N ALA A 50 -4.01 -4.19 -4.00
CA ALA A 50 -4.90 -4.83 -4.97
C ALA A 50 -4.48 -6.28 -5.25
N TYR A 51 -3.18 -6.53 -5.43
CA TYR A 51 -2.62 -7.86 -5.60
C TYR A 51 -2.90 -8.76 -4.39
N THR A 52 -2.63 -8.25 -3.18
CA THR A 52 -2.86 -9.00 -1.94
C THR A 52 -4.34 -9.36 -1.77
N VAL A 53 -5.25 -8.42 -2.03
CA VAL A 53 -6.69 -8.66 -1.96
C VAL A 53 -7.13 -9.70 -2.99
N TYR A 54 -6.62 -9.61 -4.22
CA TYR A 54 -6.92 -10.58 -5.27
C TYR A 54 -6.54 -12.00 -4.85
N PHE A 55 -5.29 -12.23 -4.43
CA PHE A 55 -4.82 -13.54 -3.98
C PHE A 55 -5.57 -14.05 -2.73
N TYR A 56 -5.91 -13.14 -1.82
CA TYR A 56 -6.72 -13.49 -0.66
C TYR A 56 -8.14 -13.93 -1.08
N THR A 57 -8.76 -13.25 -2.04
CA THR A 57 -10.08 -13.62 -2.54
C THR A 57 -10.05 -14.91 -3.35
N GLU A 58 -9.01 -15.13 -4.16
CA GLU A 58 -8.83 -16.33 -4.98
C GLU A 58 -8.65 -17.58 -4.11
N SER A 59 -7.80 -17.51 -3.09
CA SER A 59 -7.57 -18.62 -2.15
C SER A 59 -8.84 -19.01 -1.38
N ARG A 60 -9.64 -18.02 -0.96
CA ARG A 60 -10.94 -18.25 -0.31
C ARG A 60 -11.96 -18.86 -1.28
N THR A 61 -12.04 -18.33 -2.49
CA THR A 61 -13.00 -18.79 -3.50
C THR A 61 -12.73 -20.23 -3.92
N THR A 62 -11.46 -20.57 -4.16
CA THR A 62 -11.04 -21.94 -4.48
C THR A 62 -11.42 -22.91 -3.37
N GLY A 63 -11.25 -22.51 -2.11
CA GLY A 63 -11.67 -23.32 -0.96
C GLY A 63 -13.18 -23.53 -0.88
N ILE A 64 -13.98 -22.51 -1.22
CA ILE A 64 -15.45 -22.64 -1.26
C ILE A 64 -15.86 -23.61 -2.38
N VAL A 65 -15.36 -23.41 -3.59
CA VAL A 65 -15.67 -24.27 -4.75
C VAL A 65 -15.31 -25.73 -4.50
N ALA A 66 -14.16 -26.00 -3.87
CA ALA A 66 -13.77 -27.37 -3.52
C ALA A 66 -14.74 -28.04 -2.53
N ARG A 67 -15.21 -27.29 -1.51
CA ARG A 67 -16.21 -27.78 -0.55
C ARG A 67 -17.55 -28.06 -1.23
N ASP A 68 -18.02 -27.14 -2.06
CA ASP A 68 -19.30 -27.29 -2.76
C ASP A 68 -19.28 -28.49 -3.71
N ARG A 69 -18.16 -28.71 -4.41
CA ARG A 69 -17.98 -29.87 -5.29
C ARG A 69 -18.00 -31.20 -4.51
N ALA A 70 -17.37 -31.25 -3.33
CA ALA A 70 -17.40 -32.45 -2.49
C ALA A 70 -18.81 -32.73 -1.93
N ALA A 71 -19.56 -31.68 -1.57
CA ALA A 71 -20.94 -31.82 -1.10
C ALA A 71 -21.85 -32.39 -2.20
N ILE A 72 -21.73 -31.91 -3.44
CA ILE A 72 -22.52 -32.40 -4.58
C ILE A 72 -22.23 -33.88 -4.87
N ASP A 73 -20.96 -34.29 -4.89
CA ASP A 73 -20.57 -35.69 -5.13
C ASP A 73 -21.15 -36.64 -4.07
N SER A 74 -21.12 -36.22 -2.80
CA SER A 74 -21.71 -37.00 -1.70
C SER A 74 -23.24 -37.08 -1.72
N ALA A 75 -23.92 -36.11 -2.34
CA ALA A 75 -25.38 -36.11 -2.47
C ALA A 75 -25.89 -36.94 -3.66
N HIS A 76 -25.02 -37.24 -4.63
CA HIS A 76 -25.35 -38.03 -5.81
C HIS A 76 -25.04 -39.53 -5.66
N LYS A 77 -24.56 -39.95 -4.49
CA LYS A 77 -24.22 -41.33 -4.13
C LYS A 77 -25.21 -41.90 -3.12
#